data_AF-K1TTJ8-F1
#
_entry.id   AF-K1TTJ8-F1
#
_cell.length_a   1.000
_cell.length_b   1.000
_cell.length_c   1.000
_cell.angle_alpha   90.00
_cell.angle_beta   90.00
_cell.angle_gamma   90.00
#
_symmetry.space_group_name_H-M   'P 1'
#
loop_
_entity.id
_entity.type
_entity.pdbx_description
1 polymer ?
#
loop_
_entity_poly.entity_id
_entity_poly.type
_entity_poly.pdbx_seq_one_letter_code
_entity_poly.pdbx_strand_id
1 'polypeptide(L)'
;CTESKNHVKVITRHVWEKYIEKAEDIRHVRGNKAIYQKRKETIERIFGTAKEYHGFRYTQYIGKARMEMKAGLTFACMNLKKLARFLGKNGLLNGQKRRFLRNFWIQFNFKGKNGAGMIPAPSLSTV
;
A
#
# COMPACT_ATOMS: atom_id res chain seq x y z
N CYS A 1 -20.58 -1.67 37.38
CA CYS A 1 -19.32 -1.66 38.18
C CYS A 1 -19.52 -1.97 39.67
N THR A 2 -20.75 -2.04 40.19
CA THR A 2 -21.05 -2.30 41.61
C THR A 2 -21.73 -3.65 41.88
N GLU A 3 -22.03 -4.45 40.85
CA GLU A 3 -22.77 -5.72 40.98
C GLU A 3 -21.89 -6.98 40.92
N SER A 4 -20.56 -6.84 41.02
CA SER A 4 -19.66 -8.00 41.10
C SER A 4 -19.89 -8.72 42.42
N LYS A 5 -20.38 -9.97 42.38
CA LYS A 5 -20.58 -10.82 43.57
C LYS A 5 -19.32 -10.97 44.43
N ASN A 6 -18.15 -10.90 43.82
CA ASN A 6 -16.88 -11.04 44.52
C ASN A 6 -16.35 -9.68 45.04
N HIS A 7 -17.06 -8.57 44.81
CA HIS A 7 -16.64 -7.20 45.12
C HIS A 7 -15.26 -6.80 44.56
N VAL A 8 -14.69 -7.60 43.66
CA VAL A 8 -13.44 -7.32 42.95
C VAL A 8 -13.76 -6.73 41.57
N LYS A 9 -13.09 -5.62 41.25
CA LYS A 9 -13.17 -4.98 39.94
C LYS A 9 -12.36 -5.81 38.93
N VAL A 10 -13.05 -6.56 38.09
CA VAL A 10 -12.44 -7.24 36.93
C VAL A 10 -12.42 -6.26 35.76
N ILE A 11 -11.22 -5.99 35.23
CA ILE A 11 -11.06 -5.18 34.03
C ILE A 11 -10.56 -6.10 32.92
N THR A 12 -11.41 -6.37 31.94
CA THR A 12 -11.02 -7.08 30.72
C THR A 12 -10.41 -6.06 29.76
N ARG A 13 -9.14 -6.26 29.40
CA ARG A 13 -8.44 -5.43 28.41
C ARG A 13 -7.91 -6.29 27.28
N HIS A 14 -7.90 -5.74 26.08
CA HIS A 14 -7.27 -6.40 24.95
C HIS A 14 -5.74 -6.30 25.08
N VAL A 15 -5.01 -7.34 24.65
CA VAL A 15 -3.54 -7.40 24.76
C VAL A 15 -2.86 -6.17 24.14
N TRP A 16 -3.48 -5.62 23.09
CA TRP A 16 -2.95 -4.46 22.35
C TRP A 16 -3.49 -3.11 22.82
N GLU A 17 -4.41 -3.07 23.78
CA GLU A 17 -5.13 -1.85 24.18
C GLU A 17 -4.19 -0.76 24.67
N LYS A 18 -3.19 -1.12 25.47
CA LYS A 18 -2.14 -0.19 25.94
C LYS A 18 -1.37 0.47 24.79
N TYR A 19 -1.19 -0.21 23.66
CA TYR A 19 -0.51 0.34 22.50
C TYR A 19 -1.44 1.22 21.66
N ILE A 20 -2.73 0.88 21.60
CA ILE A 20 -3.76 1.71 20.95
C ILE A 20 -3.93 3.03 21.70
N GLU A 21 -4.03 2.99 23.03
CA GLU A 21 -4.09 4.18 23.89
C GLU A 21 -2.90 5.12 23.60
N LYS A 22 -1.67 4.59 23.61
CA LYS A 22 -0.46 5.36 23.27
C LYS A 22 -0.49 5.95 21.86
N ALA A 23 -1.01 5.20 20.88
CA ALA A 23 -1.09 5.69 19.50
C ALA A 23 -2.10 6.84 19.37
N GLU A 24 -3.19 6.81 20.13
CA GLU A 24 -4.18 7.88 20.17
C GLU A 24 -3.64 9.14 20.86
N ASP A 25 -2.90 8.97 21.97
CA ASP A 25 -2.18 10.08 22.62
C ASP A 25 -1.24 10.78 21.63
N ILE A 26 -0.45 10.00 20.87
CA ILE A 26 0.45 10.52 19.83
C ILE A 26 -0.33 11.26 18.73
N ARG A 27 -1.51 10.80 18.35
CA ARG A 27 -2.34 11.43 17.30
C ARG A 27 -2.75 12.85 17.68
N HIS A 28 -2.99 13.12 18.96
CA HIS A 28 -3.43 14.43 19.47
C HIS A 28 -2.28 15.40 19.76
N VAL A 29 -1.02 14.95 19.70
CA VAL A 29 0.16 15.81 19.84
C VAL A 29 0.17 16.90 18.75
N ARG A 30 0.62 18.11 19.12
CA ARG A 30 0.74 19.25 18.20
C ARG A 30 1.54 18.87 16.94
N GLY A 31 1.03 19.23 15.76
CA GLY A 31 1.64 18.90 14.46
C GLY A 31 1.30 17.52 13.92
N ASN A 32 1.02 16.53 14.79
CA ASN A 32 0.70 15.16 14.34
C ASN A 32 -0.63 15.09 13.59
N LYS A 33 -1.63 15.89 13.98
CA LYS A 33 -2.91 15.97 13.25
C LYS A 33 -2.72 16.24 11.75
N ALA A 34 -1.82 17.15 11.37
CA ALA A 34 -1.54 17.46 9.97
C ALA A 34 -0.81 16.30 9.25
N ILE A 35 0.12 15.64 9.93
CA ILE A 35 0.82 14.45 9.40
C ILE A 35 -0.19 13.31 9.17
N TYR A 36 -1.08 13.05 10.12
CA TYR A 36 -2.12 12.04 9.99
C TYR A 36 -3.09 12.32 8.84
N GLN A 37 -3.46 13.58 8.59
CA GLN A 37 -4.26 13.91 7.41
C GLN A 37 -3.51 13.61 6.10
N LYS A 38 -2.24 14.01 5.99
CA LYS A 38 -1.41 13.71 4.81
C LYS A 38 -1.24 12.21 4.59
N ARG A 39 -1.18 11.39 5.65
CA ARG A 39 -1.07 9.92 5.55
C ARG A 39 -2.29 9.29 4.87
N LYS A 40 -3.50 9.78 5.15
CA LYS A 40 -4.73 9.28 4.50
C LYS A 40 -4.71 9.52 3.00
N GLU A 41 -4.24 10.68 2.59
CA GLU A 41 -4.18 11.07 1.18
C GLU A 41 -3.06 10.35 0.41
N THR A 42 -1.90 10.17 1.03
CA THR A 42 -0.70 9.66 0.36
C THR A 42 -0.51 8.17 0.58
N ILE A 43 -0.42 7.74 1.84
CA ILE A 43 -0.10 6.37 2.21
C ILE A 43 -1.32 5.48 1.93
N GLU A 44 -2.46 5.74 2.57
CA GLU A 44 -3.62 4.85 2.46
C GLU A 44 -4.11 4.69 1.01
N ARG A 45 -4.04 5.75 0.20
CA ARG A 45 -4.34 5.69 -1.24
C ARG A 45 -3.39 4.78 -2.02
N ILE A 46 -2.09 4.82 -1.74
CA ILE A 46 -1.11 3.92 -2.37
C ILE A 46 -1.37 2.48 -1.93
N PHE A 47 -1.65 2.26 -0.65
CA PHE A 47 -1.99 0.93 -0.13
C PHE A 47 -3.29 0.38 -0.75
N GLY A 48 -4.32 1.20 -0.95
CA GLY A 48 -5.54 0.82 -1.67
C GLY A 48 -5.24 0.40 -3.12
N THR A 49 -4.45 1.21 -3.83
CA THR A 49 -4.00 0.90 -5.21
C THR A 49 -3.23 -0.41 -5.25
N ALA A 50 -2.36 -0.65 -4.27
CA ALA A 50 -1.59 -1.89 -4.16
C ALA A 50 -2.50 -3.11 -3.91
N LYS A 51 -3.52 -2.98 -3.07
CA LYS A 51 -4.49 -4.05 -2.83
C LYS A 51 -5.28 -4.40 -4.09
N GLU A 52 -5.80 -3.41 -4.81
CA GLU A 52 -6.62 -3.63 -6.01
C GLU A 52 -5.81 -4.14 -7.20
N TYR A 53 -4.74 -3.44 -7.58
CA TYR A 53 -4.04 -3.71 -8.84
C TYR A 53 -2.85 -4.66 -8.71
N HIS A 54 -2.31 -4.84 -7.50
CA HIS A 54 -1.12 -5.67 -7.27
C HIS A 54 -1.42 -6.90 -6.38
N GLY A 55 -2.69 -7.12 -6.05
CA GLY A 55 -3.16 -8.35 -5.39
C GLY A 55 -2.67 -8.51 -3.96
N PHE A 56 -2.48 -7.41 -3.22
CA PHE A 56 -2.14 -7.44 -1.79
C PHE A 56 -3.34 -7.63 -0.86
N ARG A 57 -4.53 -7.95 -1.39
CA ARG A 57 -5.66 -8.43 -0.56
C ARG A 57 -5.33 -9.77 0.12
N TYR A 58 -4.53 -10.60 -0.54
CA TYR A 58 -4.06 -11.89 -0.03
C TYR A 58 -2.55 -12.04 -0.22
N THR A 59 -1.94 -12.89 0.61
CA THR A 59 -0.53 -13.28 0.46
C THR A 59 -0.42 -14.36 -0.61
N GLN A 60 0.15 -14.01 -1.77
CA GLN A 60 0.30 -14.94 -2.90
C GLN A 60 1.54 -15.83 -2.79
N TYR A 61 2.48 -15.50 -1.91
CA TYR A 61 3.70 -16.27 -1.70
C TYR A 61 3.78 -16.76 -0.26
N ILE A 62 4.34 -17.96 -0.11
CA ILE A 62 4.61 -18.57 1.19
C ILE A 62 5.97 -18.05 1.70
N GLY A 63 5.99 -17.66 2.97
CA GLY A 63 7.19 -17.20 3.67
C GLY A 63 7.40 -15.69 3.62
N LYS A 64 7.92 -15.16 4.74
CA LYS A 64 8.15 -13.72 4.96
C LYS A 64 9.06 -13.10 3.91
N ALA A 65 10.22 -13.71 3.63
CA ALA A 65 11.22 -13.17 2.71
C ALA A 65 10.67 -12.95 1.28
N ARG A 66 9.86 -13.89 0.77
CA ARG A 66 9.26 -13.78 -0.58
C ARG A 66 8.19 -12.69 -0.63
N MET A 67 7.35 -12.59 0.41
CA MET A 67 6.36 -11.53 0.51
C MET A 67 6.99 -10.15 0.68
N GLU A 68 8.08 -10.03 1.44
CA GLU A 68 8.85 -8.80 1.57
C GLU A 68 9.44 -8.35 0.24
N MET A 69 10.04 -9.27 -0.52
CA MET A 69 10.56 -8.97 -1.86
C MET A 69 9.45 -8.52 -2.81
N LYS A 70 8.30 -9.22 -2.83
CA LYS A 70 7.13 -8.82 -3.64
C LYS A 70 6.68 -7.40 -3.29
N ALA A 71 6.50 -7.12 -1.99
CA ALA A 71 6.09 -5.81 -1.50
C ALA A 71 7.11 -4.73 -1.91
N GLY A 72 8.39 -4.95 -1.60
CA GLY A 72 9.47 -4.02 -1.90
C GLY A 72 9.54 -3.66 -3.39
N LEU A 73 9.55 -4.66 -4.28
CA LEU A 73 9.59 -4.43 -5.72
C LEU A 73 8.34 -3.66 -6.20
N THR A 74 7.16 -3.99 -5.68
CA THR A 74 5.92 -3.33 -6.10
C THR A 74 5.91 -1.85 -5.71
N PHE A 75 6.26 -1.53 -4.46
CA PHE A 75 6.34 -0.13 -4.01
C PHE A 75 7.46 0.64 -4.73
N ALA A 76 8.60 0.02 -5.00
CA ALA A 76 9.66 0.62 -5.81
C ALA A 76 9.15 1.00 -7.21
N CYS A 77 8.49 0.07 -7.91
CA CYS A 77 7.90 0.31 -9.22
C CYS A 77 6.81 1.41 -9.21
N MET A 78 5.94 1.43 -8.19
CA MET A 78 4.95 2.50 -8.04
C MET A 78 5.60 3.88 -7.84
N ASN A 79 6.68 3.95 -7.06
CA ASN A 79 7.44 5.18 -6.87
C ASN A 79 8.13 5.63 -8.16
N LEU A 80 8.75 4.72 -8.90
CA LEU A 80 9.35 5.01 -10.21
C LEU A 80 8.30 5.52 -11.21
N LYS A 81 7.12 4.91 -11.25
CA LYS A 81 5.99 5.37 -12.08
C LYS A 81 5.55 6.78 -11.70
N LYS A 82 5.50 7.10 -10.40
CA LYS A 82 5.17 8.44 -9.92
C LYS A 82 6.24 9.46 -10.33
N LEU A 83 7.52 9.12 -10.19
CA LEU A 83 8.64 9.96 -10.60
C LEU A 83 8.64 10.22 -12.10
N ALA A 84 8.48 9.19 -12.92
CA ALA A 84 8.41 9.32 -14.38
C ALA A 84 7.28 10.26 -14.82
N ARG A 85 6.10 10.14 -14.18
CA ARG A 85 4.96 11.05 -14.43
C ARG A 85 5.26 12.49 -14.01
N PHE A 86 5.91 12.69 -12.87
CA PHE A 86 6.29 14.02 -12.39
C PHE A 86 7.29 14.71 -13.33
N LEU A 87 8.37 14.00 -13.70
CA LEU A 87 9.37 14.52 -14.64
C LEU A 87 8.75 14.83 -16.01
N GLY A 88 7.83 13.98 -16.48
CA GLY A 88 7.13 14.21 -17.75
C GLY A 88 6.23 15.44 -17.74
N LYS A 89 5.47 15.65 -16.66
CA LYS A 89 4.62 16.84 -16.48
C LYS A 89 5.42 18.13 -16.37
N ASN A 90 6.57 18.09 -15.70
CA ASN A 90 7.40 19.28 -15.48
C ASN A 90 8.37 19.57 -16.63
N GLY A 91 8.31 18.81 -17.73
CA GLY A 91 9.20 19.02 -18.87
C GLY A 91 10.67 18.67 -18.63
N LEU A 92 11.01 18.11 -17.47
CA LEU A 92 12.39 17.77 -17.05
C LEU A 92 12.94 16.50 -17.72
N LEU A 93 12.19 15.90 -18.65
CA LEU A 93 12.64 14.73 -19.41
C LEU A 93 13.38 15.16 -20.68
N ASN A 94 14.65 14.77 -20.76
CA ASN A 94 15.47 14.91 -21.96
C ASN A 94 14.77 14.29 -23.19
N GLY A 95 14.95 14.87 -24.38
CA GLY A 95 14.27 14.44 -25.62
C GLY A 95 14.44 12.95 -25.95
N GLN A 96 15.62 12.38 -25.69
CA GLN A 96 15.87 10.93 -25.82
C GLN A 96 15.04 10.08 -24.85
N LYS A 97 14.96 10.47 -23.57
CA LYS A 97 14.17 9.77 -22.55
C LYS A 97 12.67 9.88 -22.85
N ARG A 98 12.21 11.03 -23.36
CA ARG A 98 10.82 11.24 -23.79
C ARG A 98 10.47 10.36 -25.00
N ARG A 99 11.37 10.24 -25.99
CA ARG A 99 11.23 9.30 -27.13
C ARG A 99 11.22 7.85 -26.68
N PHE A 100 12.13 7.47 -25.78
CA PHE A 100 12.18 6.11 -25.23
C PHE A 100 10.89 5.76 -24.49
N LEU A 101 10.41 6.62 -23.58
CA LEU A 101 9.17 6.41 -22.84
C LEU A 101 7.94 6.36 -23.75
N ARG A 102 7.90 7.19 -24.79
CA ARG A 102 6.83 7.16 -25.80
C ARG A 102 6.84 5.87 -26.61
N ASN A 103 8.01 5.46 -27.10
CA ASN A 103 8.16 4.22 -27.87
C ASN A 103 7.84 2.99 -26.99
N PHE A 104 8.31 2.98 -25.75
CA PHE A 104 7.97 1.94 -24.76
C PHE A 104 6.47 1.89 -24.47
N TRP A 105 5.83 3.04 -24.29
CA TRP A 105 4.38 3.13 -24.08
C TRP A 105 3.58 2.62 -25.29
N ILE A 106 4.00 2.96 -26.51
CA ILE A 106 3.39 2.43 -27.75
C ILE A 106 3.54 0.91 -27.81
N GLN A 107 4.73 0.39 -27.53
CA GLN A 107 5.01 -1.05 -27.59
C GLN A 107 4.18 -1.84 -26.54
N PHE A 108 4.01 -1.29 -25.33
CA PHE A 108 3.20 -1.90 -24.28
C PHE A 108 1.68 -1.83 -24.55
N ASN A 109 1.17 -0.73 -25.12
CA ASN A 109 -0.25 -0.62 -25.47
C ASN A 109 -0.62 -1.46 -26.70
N PHE A 110 0.30 -1.64 -27.65
CA PHE A 110 0.08 -2.51 -28.81
C PHE A 110 0.00 -3.99 -28.41
N LYS A 111 0.77 -4.40 -27.38
CA LYS A 111 0.67 -5.76 -26.81
C LYS A 111 -0.53 -5.95 -25.87
N GLY A 112 -1.16 -4.86 -25.42
CA GLY A 112 -2.32 -4.87 -24.53
C GLY A 112 -3.64 -5.30 -25.19
N LYS A 113 -3.76 -5.25 -26.53
CA LYS A 113 -4.94 -5.81 -27.23
C LYS A 113 -4.88 -7.33 -27.41
N ASN A 114 -3.69 -7.94 -27.31
CA ASN A 114 -3.49 -9.39 -27.48
C ASN A 114 -3.01 -10.07 -26.18
N GLY A 115 -3.10 -9.38 -25.04
CA GLY A 115 -2.47 -9.78 -23.77
C GLY A 115 -3.44 -9.89 -22.60
N ALA A 116 -4.65 -10.42 -22.83
CA ALA A 116 -5.61 -10.78 -21.77
C ALA A 116 -5.15 -12.01 -20.94
N GLY A 117 -3.87 -12.08 -20.54
CA GLY A 117 -3.27 -13.30 -19.99
C GLY A 117 -2.08 -13.11 -19.05
N MET A 118 -1.90 -11.96 -18.41
CA MET A 118 -0.79 -11.74 -17.46
C MET A 118 -1.22 -11.18 -16.09
N ILE A 119 -2.49 -11.34 -15.73
CA ILE A 119 -2.85 -11.40 -14.31
C ILE A 119 -2.81 -12.89 -13.99
N PRO A 120 -1.85 -13.41 -13.20
CA PRO A 120 -2.00 -14.77 -12.71
C PRO A 120 -3.35 -14.80 -12.00
N ALA A 121 -4.26 -15.64 -12.49
CA ALA A 121 -5.50 -15.91 -11.78
C ALA A 121 -5.11 -16.16 -10.31
N PRO A 122 -5.79 -15.54 -9.33
CA PRO A 122 -5.54 -15.90 -7.94
C PRO A 122 -5.71 -17.42 -7.89
N SER A 123 -4.65 -18.14 -7.57
CA SER A 123 -4.78 -19.56 -7.25
C SER A 123 -5.82 -19.60 -6.15
N LEU A 124 -7.02 -20.09 -6.46
CA LEU A 124 -8.02 -20.48 -5.49
C LEU A 124 -7.31 -21.52 -4.62
N SER A 125 -6.71 -21.06 -3.51
CA SER A 125 -6.36 -21.94 -2.42
C SER A 125 -7.69 -22.33 -1.81
N THR A 126 -8.22 -23.46 -2.25
CA THR A 126 -9.32 -24.16 -1.61
C THR A 126 -8.86 -24.54 -0.20
N VAL A 127 -9.23 -23.73 0.79
CA VAL A 127 -9.52 -24.12 2.18
C VAL A 127 -10.61 -23.20 2.69
#